data_AF-A0A0H3DD39-F1
#
_entry.id   AF-A0A0H3DD39-F1
#
_cell.length_a   1.000
_cell.length_b   1.000
_cell.length_c   1.000
_cell.angle_alpha   90.00
_cell.angle_beta   90.00
_cell.angle_gamma   90.00
#
_symmetry.space_group_name_H-M   'P 1'
#
loop_
_entity.id
_entity.type
_entity.pdbx_description
1 polymer ?
#
loop_
_entity_poly.entity_id
_entity_poly.type
_entity_poly.pdbx_seq_one_letter_code
_entity_poly.pdbx_strand_id
1 'polypeptide(L)'
;MRKTVRVLPDMDRWRQLISEYGQLQQLTGHTPQTRGQRFNNMIAELLQCWGIQATANVRAAGEIDVAFAIDGVRFVVEAKWEKTKADTGRIAKLQKRVRQRLSGTYGVFLSMSGYSPEALDDIADGDRLEVLLLSIEHWEAMLGGLVPPQELFNLVRDRASFYGEPYTPLAQLFAPAEIPDIRLGPPSEMTDGPLLEAVDGLDAQVVLSGIESGQLGIACHGQNSLLVTTEHGILDVDFEAHTVTMAAPVPDCQRNVLANEDGSIVFLRRSGVGLFRDGQITTVGGGLSGNSCLCRHPDGSLWVFDNGGLLDHSASVTRLDDKLGLQKRHKINYSPANAFTSA
;
A
#
# COMPACT_ATOMS: atom_id res chain seq x y z
N MET A 1 22.12 -18.67 0.96
CA MET A 1 21.33 -17.66 0.20
C MET A 1 20.50 -18.36 -0.87
N ARG A 2 19.22 -18.68 -0.58
CA ARG A 2 18.29 -19.06 -1.65
C ARG A 2 17.97 -17.78 -2.41
N LYS A 3 18.29 -17.73 -3.70
CA LYS A 3 17.73 -16.71 -4.60
C LYS A 3 16.22 -16.88 -4.56
N THR A 4 15.52 -16.01 -3.85
CA THR A 4 14.06 -15.92 -3.94
C THR A 4 13.76 -15.56 -5.37
N VAL A 5 13.35 -16.55 -6.16
CA VAL A 5 12.75 -16.31 -7.47
C VAL A 5 11.49 -15.52 -7.16
N ARG A 6 11.54 -14.19 -7.28
CA ARG A 6 10.34 -13.36 -7.22
C ARG A 6 9.47 -13.83 -8.38
N VAL A 7 8.41 -14.56 -8.08
CA VAL A 7 7.34 -14.76 -9.07
C VAL A 7 6.80 -13.38 -9.35
N LEU A 8 6.95 -12.96 -10.60
CA LEU A 8 6.57 -11.62 -11.02
C LEU A 8 5.06 -11.61 -11.23
N PRO A 9 4.37 -10.56 -10.79
CA PRO A 9 2.95 -10.47 -11.01
C PRO A 9 2.62 -10.48 -12.49
N ASP A 10 1.59 -11.25 -12.86
CA ASP A 10 0.91 -11.09 -14.15
C ASP A 10 0.31 -9.68 -14.19
N MET A 11 1.09 -8.73 -14.72
CA MET A 11 0.81 -7.29 -14.66
C MET A 11 -0.48 -6.95 -15.40
N ASP A 12 -0.74 -7.59 -16.53
CA ASP A 12 -1.94 -7.33 -17.33
C ASP A 12 -3.18 -7.84 -16.61
N ARG A 13 -3.13 -9.07 -16.07
CA ARG A 13 -4.24 -9.58 -15.26
C ARG A 13 -4.46 -8.72 -14.03
N TRP A 14 -3.39 -8.33 -13.34
CA TRP A 14 -3.49 -7.53 -12.14
C TRP A 14 -4.12 -6.16 -12.39
N ARG A 15 -3.72 -5.46 -13.46
CA ARG A 15 -4.36 -4.20 -13.89
C ARG A 15 -5.83 -4.39 -14.25
N GLN A 16 -6.18 -5.52 -14.85
CA GLN A 16 -7.57 -5.88 -15.12
C GLN A 16 -8.36 -6.05 -13.82
N LEU A 17 -7.80 -6.68 -12.78
CA LEU A 17 -8.45 -6.82 -11.47
C LEU A 17 -8.70 -5.46 -10.82
N ILE A 18 -7.76 -4.51 -10.92
CA ILE A 18 -7.94 -3.14 -10.43
C ILE A 18 -9.13 -2.46 -11.13
N SER A 19 -9.18 -2.53 -12.46
CA SER A 19 -10.30 -1.96 -13.25
C SER A 19 -11.64 -2.61 -12.91
N GLU A 20 -11.65 -3.94 -12.78
CA GLU A 20 -12.85 -4.69 -12.42
C GLU A 20 -13.33 -4.36 -11.00
N TYR A 21 -12.41 -4.13 -10.06
CA TYR A 21 -12.77 -3.69 -8.72
C TYR A 21 -13.56 -2.37 -8.73
N GLY A 22 -13.17 -1.41 -9.58
CA GLY A 22 -13.94 -0.17 -9.80
C GLY A 22 -15.36 -0.43 -10.30
N GLN A 23 -15.54 -1.40 -11.22
CA GLN A 23 -16.86 -1.80 -11.71
C GLN A 23 -17.70 -2.47 -10.61
N LEU A 24 -17.09 -3.31 -9.77
CA LEU A 24 -17.75 -3.93 -8.61
C LEU A 24 -18.18 -2.91 -7.56
N GLN A 25 -17.36 -1.88 -7.30
CA GLN A 25 -17.71 -0.77 -6.41
C GLN A 25 -18.97 -0.02 -6.92
N GLN A 26 -19.06 0.20 -8.22
CA GLN A 26 -20.18 0.90 -8.87
C GLN A 26 -21.38 -0.01 -9.20
N LEU A 27 -21.30 -1.32 -8.91
CA LEU A 27 -22.29 -2.34 -9.30
C LEU A 27 -22.58 -2.36 -10.81
N THR A 28 -21.62 -1.97 -11.65
CA THR A 28 -21.79 -1.97 -13.10
C THR A 28 -21.94 -3.41 -13.61
N GLY A 29 -23.16 -3.81 -13.97
CA GLY A 29 -23.45 -5.18 -14.41
C GLY A 29 -23.56 -6.22 -13.28
N HIS A 30 -23.60 -5.79 -12.02
CA HIS A 30 -23.64 -6.69 -10.86
C HIS A 30 -24.79 -6.37 -9.89
N THR A 31 -25.33 -7.41 -9.25
CA THR A 31 -26.15 -7.27 -8.03
C THR A 31 -25.24 -7.39 -6.81
N PRO A 32 -25.68 -6.99 -5.60
CA PRO A 32 -24.89 -7.21 -4.39
C PRO A 32 -24.43 -8.67 -4.20
N GLN A 33 -25.27 -9.62 -4.58
CA GLN A 33 -24.98 -11.05 -4.51
C GLN A 33 -23.93 -11.47 -5.54
N THR A 34 -24.10 -11.09 -6.82
CA THR A 34 -23.11 -11.46 -7.85
C THR A 34 -21.79 -10.73 -7.66
N ARG A 35 -21.80 -9.52 -7.07
CA ARG A 35 -20.59 -8.81 -6.62
C ARG A 35 -19.83 -9.62 -5.58
N GLY A 36 -20.51 -10.09 -4.53
CA GLY A 36 -19.86 -10.90 -3.49
C GLY A 36 -19.23 -12.17 -4.06
N GLN A 37 -19.96 -12.89 -4.93
CA GLN A 37 -19.44 -14.08 -5.59
C GLN A 37 -18.22 -13.78 -6.47
N ARG A 38 -18.23 -12.66 -7.22
CA ARG A 38 -17.09 -12.25 -8.04
C ARG A 38 -15.90 -11.83 -7.19
N PHE A 39 -16.15 -11.15 -6.07
CA PHE A 39 -15.13 -10.70 -5.13
C PHE A 39 -14.33 -11.88 -4.55
N ASN A 40 -14.99 -12.97 -4.18
CA ASN A 40 -14.32 -14.20 -3.73
C ASN A 40 -13.29 -14.70 -4.76
N ASN A 41 -13.69 -14.73 -6.04
CA ASN A 41 -12.79 -15.14 -7.12
C ASN A 41 -11.65 -14.12 -7.32
N MET A 42 -11.94 -12.82 -7.21
CA MET A 42 -10.96 -11.74 -7.37
C MET A 42 -9.85 -11.81 -6.32
N ILE A 43 -10.18 -12.16 -5.07
CA ILE A 43 -9.19 -12.38 -4.01
C ILE A 43 -8.22 -13.51 -4.39
N ALA A 44 -8.75 -14.66 -4.85
CA ALA A 44 -7.92 -15.79 -5.25
C ALA A 44 -7.03 -15.46 -6.46
N GLU A 45 -7.57 -14.75 -7.45
CA GLU A 45 -6.84 -14.33 -8.65
C GLU A 45 -5.74 -13.31 -8.33
N LEU A 46 -6.00 -12.36 -7.41
CA LEU A 46 -4.97 -11.44 -6.94
C LEU A 46 -3.82 -12.21 -6.30
N LEU A 47 -4.11 -13.15 -5.40
CA LEU A 47 -3.09 -14.00 -4.78
C LEU A 47 -2.28 -14.78 -5.83
N GLN A 48 -2.95 -15.33 -6.85
CA GLN A 48 -2.32 -16.03 -7.96
C GLN A 48 -1.41 -15.12 -8.80
N CYS A 49 -1.79 -13.87 -9.05
CA CYS A 49 -0.90 -12.88 -9.67
C CYS A 49 0.41 -12.81 -8.88
N TRP A 50 0.37 -12.79 -7.54
CA TRP A 50 1.57 -12.77 -6.69
C TRP A 50 2.25 -14.13 -6.48
N GLY A 51 1.93 -15.13 -7.30
CA GLY A 51 2.52 -16.47 -7.24
C GLY A 51 2.02 -17.34 -6.09
N ILE A 52 0.98 -16.91 -5.38
CA ILE A 52 0.39 -17.66 -4.26
C ILE A 52 -0.69 -18.59 -4.82
N GLN A 53 -0.54 -19.89 -4.57
CA GLN A 53 -1.56 -20.87 -4.93
C GLN A 53 -2.80 -20.66 -4.05
N ALA A 54 -3.87 -20.16 -4.65
CA ALA A 54 -5.14 -19.88 -4.00
C ALA A 54 -6.30 -20.54 -4.74
N THR A 55 -7.32 -20.96 -4.01
CA THR A 55 -8.55 -21.58 -4.54
C THR A 55 -9.77 -20.88 -3.97
N ALA A 56 -10.66 -20.39 -4.85
CA ALA A 56 -11.93 -19.81 -4.45
C ALA A 56 -13.06 -20.86 -4.33
N ASN A 57 -14.09 -20.56 -3.56
CA ASN A 57 -15.33 -21.35 -3.39
C ASN A 57 -15.08 -22.80 -2.96
N VAL A 58 -14.26 -22.97 -1.91
CA VAL A 58 -13.93 -24.30 -1.38
C VAL A 58 -15.13 -24.84 -0.61
N ARG A 59 -15.71 -25.96 -1.08
CA ARG A 59 -16.92 -26.57 -0.51
C ARG A 59 -16.67 -27.71 0.48
N ALA A 60 -15.41 -28.10 0.68
CA ALA A 60 -15.05 -29.21 1.57
C ALA A 60 -15.04 -28.76 3.05
N ALA A 61 -15.80 -29.46 3.91
CA ALA A 61 -15.96 -29.17 5.34
C ALA A 61 -16.47 -27.74 5.64
N GLY A 62 -17.59 -27.38 4.99
CA GLY A 62 -18.20 -26.05 5.04
C GLY A 62 -17.78 -25.18 3.84
N GLU A 63 -18.60 -24.19 3.52
CA GLU A 63 -18.30 -23.19 2.48
C GLU A 63 -17.26 -22.20 3.02
N ILE A 64 -16.13 -22.09 2.32
CA ILE A 64 -15.06 -21.10 2.54
C ILE A 64 -14.86 -20.35 1.23
N ASP A 65 -14.78 -19.03 1.32
CA ASP A 65 -14.69 -18.17 0.14
C ASP A 65 -13.36 -18.35 -0.59
N VAL A 66 -12.22 -18.36 0.12
CA VAL A 66 -10.89 -18.59 -0.45
C VAL A 66 -10.00 -19.40 0.50
N ALA A 67 -9.18 -20.31 -0.02
CA ALA A 67 -8.13 -20.98 0.74
C ALA A 67 -6.78 -20.86 0.02
N PHE A 68 -5.70 -20.65 0.77
CA PHE A 68 -4.34 -20.53 0.23
C PHE A 68 -3.29 -20.83 1.30
N ALA A 69 -2.01 -20.83 0.89
CA ALA A 69 -0.89 -20.94 1.82
C ALA A 69 0.27 -20.00 1.45
N ILE A 70 0.92 -19.43 2.47
CA ILE A 70 2.11 -18.60 2.34
C ILE A 70 3.17 -19.19 3.27
N ASP A 71 4.34 -19.54 2.74
CA ASP A 71 5.48 -20.08 3.49
C ASP A 71 5.13 -21.24 4.44
N GLY A 72 4.23 -22.13 4.01
CA GLY A 72 3.76 -23.29 4.77
C GLY A 72 2.62 -23.01 5.76
N VAL A 73 2.28 -21.75 5.99
CA VAL A 73 1.12 -21.32 6.80
C VAL A 73 -0.15 -21.35 5.96
N ARG A 74 -1.22 -21.96 6.48
CA ARG A 74 -2.50 -22.12 5.77
C ARG A 74 -3.51 -21.09 6.22
N PHE A 75 -4.22 -20.51 5.25
CA PHE A 75 -5.25 -19.50 5.48
C PHE A 75 -6.56 -19.91 4.83
N VAL A 76 -7.67 -19.57 5.50
CA VAL A 76 -9.03 -19.61 4.96
C VAL A 76 -9.68 -18.25 5.13
N VAL A 77 -10.21 -17.70 4.04
CA VAL A 77 -10.82 -16.37 4.00
C VAL A 77 -12.34 -16.52 3.98
N GLU A 78 -13.01 -15.70 4.79
CA GLU A 78 -14.42 -15.34 4.61
C GLU A 78 -14.47 -13.85 4.27
N ALA A 79 -15.01 -13.50 3.11
CA ALA A 79 -15.10 -12.13 2.62
C ALA A 79 -16.55 -11.64 2.67
N LYS A 80 -16.75 -10.41 3.14
CA LYS A 80 -18.05 -9.75 3.23
C LYS A 80 -18.03 -8.38 2.58
N TRP A 81 -18.82 -8.25 1.53
CA TRP A 81 -19.10 -6.98 0.88
C TRP A 81 -20.54 -6.51 1.15
N GLU A 82 -20.81 -6.25 2.42
CA GLU A 82 -22.10 -5.81 2.95
C GLU A 82 -22.06 -4.30 3.26
N LYS A 83 -23.23 -3.68 3.47
CA LYS A 83 -23.31 -2.26 3.89
C LYS A 83 -23.07 -2.09 5.39
N THR A 84 -23.46 -3.08 6.18
CA THR A 84 -23.35 -3.07 7.64
C THR A 84 -21.99 -3.58 8.08
N LYS A 85 -21.43 -2.99 9.13
CA LYS A 85 -20.25 -3.51 9.81
C LYS A 85 -20.44 -4.97 10.26
N ALA A 86 -19.37 -5.75 10.22
CA ALA A 86 -19.39 -7.11 10.75
C ALA A 86 -19.47 -7.08 12.29
N ASP A 87 -20.27 -8.00 12.84
CA ASP A 87 -20.52 -8.18 14.26
C ASP A 87 -19.81 -9.44 14.80
N THR A 88 -19.81 -9.59 16.12
CA THR A 88 -19.25 -10.74 16.84
C THR A 88 -19.75 -12.08 16.31
N GLY A 89 -21.05 -12.18 16.00
CA GLY A 89 -21.66 -13.42 15.52
C GLY A 89 -21.08 -13.92 14.20
N ARG A 90 -20.78 -13.01 13.26
CA ARG A 90 -20.12 -13.35 11.99
C ARG A 90 -18.69 -13.86 12.20
N ILE A 91 -17.93 -13.22 13.09
CA ILE A 91 -16.56 -13.62 13.42
C ILE A 91 -16.55 -14.99 14.10
N ALA A 92 -17.41 -15.21 15.10
CA ALA A 92 -17.54 -16.47 15.83
C ALA A 92 -17.89 -17.65 14.89
N LYS A 93 -18.70 -17.40 13.86
CA LYS A 93 -19.01 -18.40 12.82
C LYS A 93 -17.76 -18.84 12.05
N LEU A 94 -16.87 -17.91 11.72
CA LEU A 94 -15.60 -18.24 11.08
C LEU A 94 -14.66 -18.98 12.04
N GLN A 95 -14.52 -18.52 13.29
CA GLN A 95 -13.71 -19.22 14.31
C GLN A 95 -14.14 -20.68 14.46
N LYS A 96 -15.45 -20.96 14.53
CA LYS A 96 -15.98 -22.33 14.57
C LYS A 96 -15.57 -23.16 13.35
N ARG A 97 -15.57 -22.59 12.15
CA ARG A 97 -15.11 -23.26 10.93
C ARG A 97 -13.59 -23.51 10.96
N VAL A 98 -12.81 -22.55 11.45
CA VAL A 98 -11.34 -22.71 11.58
C VAL A 98 -11.00 -23.86 12.53
N ARG A 99 -11.70 -23.98 13.67
CA ARG A 99 -11.51 -25.08 14.64
C ARG A 99 -11.83 -26.48 14.12
N GLN A 100 -12.55 -26.58 12.99
CA GLN A 100 -12.83 -27.85 12.31
C GLN A 100 -11.70 -28.26 11.35
N ARG A 101 -10.61 -27.49 11.27
CA ARG A 101 -9.46 -27.72 10.38
C ARG A 101 -8.22 -28.09 11.18
N LEU A 102 -7.17 -28.52 10.47
CA LEU A 102 -5.89 -28.87 11.08
C LEU A 102 -5.34 -27.67 11.86
N SER A 103 -4.84 -27.92 13.08
CA SER A 103 -4.16 -26.93 13.90
C SER A 103 -3.07 -26.20 13.09
N GLY A 104 -3.00 -24.88 13.23
CA GLY A 104 -2.13 -24.01 12.43
C GLY A 104 -2.76 -23.48 11.14
N THR A 105 -4.07 -23.72 10.92
CA THR A 105 -4.85 -22.99 9.92
C THR A 105 -5.39 -21.71 10.55
N TYR A 106 -5.13 -20.56 9.92
CA TYR A 106 -5.68 -19.27 10.35
C TYR A 106 -6.90 -18.89 9.53
N GLY A 107 -7.92 -18.35 10.19
CA GLY A 107 -9.01 -17.66 9.51
C GLY A 107 -8.63 -16.23 9.17
N VAL A 108 -9.17 -15.71 8.08
CA VAL A 108 -9.08 -14.30 7.70
C VAL A 108 -10.50 -13.83 7.44
N PHE A 109 -11.00 -12.92 8.25
CA PHE A 109 -12.26 -12.25 7.96
C PHE A 109 -11.92 -10.96 7.21
N LEU A 110 -12.45 -10.79 6.00
CA LEU A 110 -12.29 -9.56 5.21
C LEU A 110 -13.64 -8.84 5.14
N SER A 111 -13.75 -7.68 5.77
CA SER A 111 -14.98 -6.88 5.78
C SER A 111 -14.79 -5.56 5.03
N MET A 112 -15.54 -5.38 3.94
CA MET A 112 -15.50 -4.13 3.16
C MET A 112 -16.19 -2.95 3.86
N SER A 113 -16.98 -3.22 4.90
CA SER A 113 -17.65 -2.22 5.74
C SER A 113 -16.97 -2.04 7.11
N GLY A 114 -15.90 -2.79 7.39
CA GLY A 114 -15.24 -2.83 8.68
C GLY A 114 -16.02 -3.60 9.75
N TYR A 115 -15.72 -3.30 11.02
CA TYR A 115 -16.18 -4.03 12.20
C TYR A 115 -16.87 -3.08 13.19
N SER A 116 -17.83 -3.62 13.97
CA SER A 116 -18.36 -2.89 15.12
C SER A 116 -17.32 -2.85 16.24
N PRO A 117 -17.31 -1.81 17.10
CA PRO A 117 -16.40 -1.75 18.25
C PRO A 117 -16.52 -2.99 19.13
N GLU A 118 -17.75 -3.44 19.40
CA GLU A 118 -18.02 -4.61 20.23
C GLU A 118 -17.44 -5.90 19.63
N ALA A 119 -17.42 -6.00 18.30
CA ALA A 119 -16.82 -7.14 17.60
C ALA A 119 -15.29 -7.14 17.70
N LEU A 120 -14.66 -5.95 17.74
CA LEU A 120 -13.21 -5.80 17.93
C LEU A 120 -12.81 -6.12 19.37
N ASP A 121 -13.58 -5.64 20.35
CA ASP A 121 -13.33 -5.90 21.76
C ASP A 121 -13.48 -7.40 22.07
N ASP A 122 -14.56 -8.04 21.62
CA ASP A 122 -14.82 -9.47 21.89
C ASP A 122 -13.74 -10.40 21.30
N ILE A 123 -13.22 -10.09 20.11
CA ILE A 123 -12.16 -10.92 19.51
C ILE A 123 -10.81 -10.74 20.23
N ALA A 124 -10.55 -9.57 20.81
CA ALA A 124 -9.31 -9.27 21.53
C ALA A 124 -9.25 -9.95 22.90
N ASP A 125 -10.42 -10.12 23.56
CA ASP A 125 -10.53 -10.74 24.88
C ASP A 125 -10.60 -12.29 24.83
N GLY A 126 -10.47 -12.90 23.64
CA GLY A 126 -10.61 -14.33 23.41
C GLY A 126 -9.41 -15.19 23.86
N ASP A 127 -9.68 -16.47 24.18
CA ASP A 127 -8.71 -17.44 24.72
C ASP A 127 -7.55 -17.78 23.75
N ARG A 128 -7.85 -17.88 22.44
CA ARG A 128 -6.84 -18.09 21.39
C ARG A 128 -7.22 -17.37 20.10
N LEU A 129 -6.31 -16.52 19.65
CA LEU A 129 -6.46 -15.77 18.40
C LEU A 129 -6.18 -16.67 17.19
N GLU A 130 -7.24 -17.12 16.52
CA GLU A 130 -7.19 -17.99 15.33
C GLU A 130 -7.72 -17.31 14.06
N VAL A 131 -8.22 -16.07 14.18
CA VAL A 131 -8.81 -15.30 13.08
C VAL A 131 -8.19 -13.91 13.03
N LEU A 132 -7.66 -13.55 11.86
CA LEU A 132 -7.15 -12.22 11.54
C LEU A 132 -8.26 -11.41 10.88
N LEU A 133 -8.33 -10.12 11.17
CA LEU A 133 -9.33 -9.20 10.62
C LEU A 133 -8.66 -8.26 9.61
N LEU A 134 -9.20 -8.23 8.39
CA LEU A 134 -8.83 -7.30 7.34
C LEU A 134 -10.03 -6.41 6.97
N SER A 135 -9.73 -5.19 6.55
CA SER A 135 -10.70 -4.18 6.12
C SER A 135 -10.49 -3.80 4.65
N ILE A 136 -11.31 -2.87 4.14
CA ILE A 136 -11.19 -2.36 2.78
C ILE A 136 -9.81 -1.76 2.50
N GLU A 137 -9.21 -1.06 3.47
CA GLU A 137 -7.89 -0.42 3.33
C GLU A 137 -6.81 -1.48 3.09
N HIS A 138 -6.88 -2.60 3.81
CA HIS A 138 -5.96 -3.74 3.64
C HIS A 138 -6.12 -4.41 2.28
N TRP A 139 -7.38 -4.60 1.85
CA TRP A 139 -7.68 -5.15 0.53
C TRP A 139 -7.17 -4.25 -0.59
N GLU A 140 -7.48 -2.95 -0.53
CA GLU A 140 -7.08 -1.99 -1.54
C GLU A 140 -5.56 -1.80 -1.57
N ALA A 141 -4.88 -1.85 -0.42
CA ALA A 141 -3.43 -1.84 -0.38
C ALA A 141 -2.79 -3.05 -1.08
N MET A 142 -3.37 -4.26 -0.92
CA MET A 142 -2.96 -5.43 -1.68
C MET A 142 -3.28 -5.31 -3.16
N LEU A 143 -4.51 -4.93 -3.50
CA LEU A 143 -4.98 -4.85 -4.86
C LEU A 143 -4.25 -3.74 -5.65
N GLY A 144 -3.95 -2.61 -5.05
CA GLY A 144 -3.18 -1.54 -5.69
C GLY A 144 -1.69 -1.82 -5.74
N GLY A 145 -1.20 -2.76 -4.91
CA GLY A 145 0.22 -3.09 -4.84
C GLY A 145 1.02 -2.16 -3.95
N LEU A 146 0.32 -1.43 -3.08
CA LEU A 146 0.93 -0.68 -2.00
C LEU A 146 1.58 -1.63 -1.01
N VAL A 147 0.93 -2.78 -0.74
CA VAL A 147 1.44 -3.85 0.13
C VAL A 147 1.24 -5.20 -0.55
N PRO A 148 2.30 -5.87 -1.04
CA PRO A 148 2.18 -7.21 -1.60
C PRO A 148 1.54 -8.20 -0.60
N PRO A 149 0.77 -9.22 -1.05
CA PRO A 149 0.05 -10.12 -0.15
C PRO A 149 0.94 -10.81 0.88
N GLN A 150 2.12 -11.31 0.49
CA GLN A 150 3.07 -11.93 1.42
C GLN A 150 3.49 -10.95 2.53
N GLU A 151 3.74 -9.70 2.17
CA GLU A 151 4.11 -8.64 3.10
C GLU A 151 2.94 -8.33 4.05
N LEU A 152 1.73 -8.13 3.52
CA LEU A 152 0.57 -7.83 4.36
C LEU A 152 0.30 -8.95 5.37
N PHE A 153 0.25 -10.21 4.92
CA PHE A 153 -0.02 -11.35 5.79
C PHE A 153 1.06 -11.57 6.84
N ASN A 154 2.31 -11.20 6.56
CA ASN A 154 3.36 -11.19 7.59
C ASN A 154 3.12 -10.08 8.61
N LEU A 155 2.89 -8.84 8.16
CA LEU A 155 2.65 -7.69 9.06
C LEU A 155 1.48 -7.93 10.02
N VAL A 156 0.31 -8.32 9.51
CA VAL A 156 -0.88 -8.54 10.36
C VAL A 156 -0.70 -9.75 11.28
N ARG A 157 0.02 -10.79 10.84
CA ARG A 157 0.31 -11.96 11.67
C ARG A 157 1.29 -11.61 12.78
N ASP A 158 2.28 -10.76 12.52
CA ASP A 158 3.23 -10.31 13.52
C ASP A 158 2.52 -9.47 14.59
N ARG A 159 1.57 -8.59 14.19
CA ARG A 159 0.69 -7.89 15.15
C ARG A 159 -0.13 -8.84 16.02
N ALA A 160 -0.80 -9.79 15.39
CA ALA A 160 -1.59 -10.80 16.09
C ALA A 160 -0.74 -11.70 17.01
N SER A 161 0.46 -12.10 16.56
CA SER A 161 1.30 -13.07 17.27
C SER A 161 2.11 -12.45 18.40
N PHE A 162 2.61 -11.22 18.23
CA PHE A 162 3.47 -10.56 19.22
C PHE A 162 2.71 -9.65 20.17
N TYR A 163 1.58 -9.08 19.74
CA TYR A 163 0.82 -8.10 20.52
C TYR A 163 -0.63 -8.52 20.78
N GLY A 164 -1.06 -9.68 20.27
CA GLY A 164 -2.44 -10.16 20.46
C GLY A 164 -3.47 -9.35 19.70
N GLU A 165 -3.07 -8.57 18.68
CA GLU A 165 -3.97 -7.69 17.95
C GLU A 165 -4.65 -8.41 16.76
N PRO A 166 -5.95 -8.71 16.83
CA PRO A 166 -6.68 -9.34 15.73
C PRO A 166 -6.85 -8.43 14.51
N TYR A 167 -6.87 -7.12 14.75
CA TYR A 167 -7.03 -6.06 13.77
C TYR A 167 -6.05 -4.94 14.11
N THR A 168 -5.30 -4.48 13.11
CA THR A 168 -4.45 -3.30 13.21
C THR A 168 -4.72 -2.44 11.98
N PRO A 169 -5.03 -1.14 12.10
CA PRO A 169 -5.19 -0.27 10.94
C PRO A 169 -3.96 -0.27 10.03
N LEU A 170 -4.16 -0.14 8.71
CA LEU A 170 -3.08 -0.24 7.72
C LEU A 170 -1.88 0.67 8.02
N ALA A 171 -2.13 1.92 8.39
CA ALA A 171 -1.05 2.87 8.72
C ALA A 171 -0.22 2.44 9.93
N GLN A 172 -0.83 1.77 10.91
CA GLN A 172 -0.15 1.30 12.12
C GLN A 172 0.66 0.01 11.86
N LEU A 173 0.40 -0.71 10.76
CA LEU A 173 1.26 -1.82 10.32
C LEU A 173 2.65 -1.35 9.90
N PHE A 174 2.81 -0.07 9.56
CA PHE A 174 4.04 0.52 9.06
C PHE A 174 4.83 1.33 10.07
N ALA A 175 4.28 1.55 11.27
CA ALA A 175 4.83 2.48 12.25
C ALA A 175 6.35 2.25 12.43
N PRO A 176 7.20 3.21 12.02
CA PRO A 176 8.64 3.05 12.10
C PRO A 176 9.06 3.01 13.56
N ALA A 177 10.13 2.27 13.84
CA ALA A 177 10.69 2.20 15.19
C ALA A 177 11.28 3.55 15.61
N GLU A 178 11.97 4.27 14.71
CA GLU A 178 12.70 5.51 14.99
C GLU A 178 12.83 6.40 13.73
N ILE A 179 13.02 7.71 13.93
CA ILE A 179 13.42 8.65 12.87
C ILE A 179 14.93 8.47 12.65
N PRO A 180 15.41 8.30 11.41
CA PRO A 180 16.85 8.16 11.13
C PRO A 180 17.67 9.37 11.63
N ASP A 181 18.94 9.14 11.96
CA ASP A 181 19.87 10.20 12.36
C ASP A 181 20.19 11.10 11.16
N ILE A 182 19.42 12.17 11.03
CA ILE A 182 19.53 13.14 9.95
C ILE A 182 20.01 14.47 10.52
N ARG A 183 20.94 15.10 9.81
CA ARG A 183 21.55 16.37 10.21
C ARG A 183 20.91 17.52 9.45
N LEU A 184 20.44 18.52 10.17
CA LEU A 184 20.06 19.80 9.59
C LEU A 184 21.31 20.58 9.22
N GLY A 185 21.35 21.12 8.00
CA GLY A 185 22.48 21.85 7.48
C GLY A 185 23.54 20.99 6.77
N PRO A 186 24.68 21.61 6.39
CA PRO A 186 25.75 20.94 5.67
C PRO A 186 26.47 19.88 6.49
N PRO A 187 27.05 18.85 5.83
CA PRO A 187 27.91 17.90 6.52
C PRO A 187 29.17 18.61 7.04
N SER A 188 29.70 18.13 8.16
CA SER A 188 30.86 18.70 8.86
C SER A 188 32.10 18.81 7.98
N GLU A 189 32.23 17.97 6.96
CA GLU A 189 33.38 17.95 6.05
C GLU A 189 33.29 19.01 4.94
N MET A 190 32.14 19.66 4.74
CA MET A 190 31.94 20.62 3.65
C MET A 190 32.49 22.00 4.00
N THR A 191 33.55 22.43 3.32
CA THR A 191 34.20 23.74 3.55
C THR A 191 33.80 24.82 2.54
N ASP A 192 33.52 24.45 1.29
CA ASP A 192 33.47 25.40 0.17
C ASP A 192 32.05 25.74 -0.30
N GLY A 193 31.04 25.55 0.55
CA GLY A 193 29.63 25.75 0.17
C GLY A 193 29.13 24.67 -0.81
N PRO A 194 27.82 24.62 -1.11
CA PRO A 194 27.27 23.61 -2.01
C PRO A 194 27.44 23.92 -3.50
N LEU A 195 27.82 25.14 -3.86
CA LEU A 195 27.90 25.60 -5.25
C LEU A 195 29.35 25.77 -5.70
N LEU A 196 29.69 25.12 -6.81
CA LEU A 196 30.96 25.34 -7.52
C LEU A 196 30.87 26.53 -8.48
N GLU A 197 29.72 26.67 -9.16
CA GLU A 197 29.41 27.76 -10.09
C GLU A 197 27.88 27.90 -10.16
N ALA A 198 27.38 29.12 -10.28
CA ALA A 198 25.96 29.42 -10.40
C ALA A 198 25.73 30.59 -11.35
N VAL A 199 24.54 30.64 -11.97
CA VAL A 199 24.10 31.81 -12.73
C VAL A 199 23.85 32.97 -11.77
N ASP A 200 24.17 34.19 -12.17
CA ASP A 200 23.94 35.40 -11.37
C ASP A 200 22.51 35.44 -10.80
N GLY A 201 22.41 35.61 -9.47
CA GLY A 201 21.15 35.68 -8.74
C GLY A 201 20.60 34.33 -8.26
N LEU A 202 21.30 33.22 -8.48
CA LEU A 202 20.96 31.91 -7.91
C LEU A 202 21.86 31.61 -6.70
N ASP A 203 21.23 31.22 -5.60
CA ASP A 203 21.90 30.77 -4.37
C ASP A 203 21.44 29.36 -4.02
N ALA A 204 22.24 28.63 -3.27
CA ALA A 204 21.87 27.32 -2.76
C ALA A 204 22.45 27.10 -1.36
N GLN A 205 21.65 26.46 -0.53
CA GLN A 205 22.01 26.10 0.84
C GLN A 205 21.80 24.60 1.02
N VAL A 206 22.70 23.95 1.76
CA VAL A 206 22.43 22.62 2.28
C VAL A 206 21.54 22.76 3.50
N VAL A 207 20.27 22.36 3.36
CA VAL A 207 19.31 22.35 4.47
C VAL A 207 19.33 21.04 5.26
N LEU A 208 19.85 19.97 4.64
CA LEU A 208 19.81 18.61 5.18
C LEU A 208 21.00 17.78 4.67
N SER A 209 21.57 16.96 5.53
CA SER A 209 22.66 16.03 5.20
C SER A 209 22.56 14.72 6.01
N GLY A 210 23.33 13.72 5.60
CA GLY A 210 23.39 12.42 6.29
C GLY A 210 22.26 11.44 5.94
N ILE A 211 21.54 11.66 4.84
CA ILE A 211 20.49 10.72 4.42
C ILE A 211 21.11 9.56 3.63
N GLU A 212 21.20 8.40 4.27
CA GLU A 212 21.55 7.15 3.61
C GLU A 212 20.28 6.51 3.05
N SER A 213 19.91 6.80 1.80
CA SER A 213 18.76 6.15 1.15
C SER A 213 18.99 5.93 -0.34
N GLY A 214 18.68 4.71 -0.79
CA GLY A 214 18.62 4.39 -2.23
C GLY A 214 17.30 4.79 -2.90
N GLN A 215 16.35 5.34 -2.15
CA GLN A 215 14.98 5.67 -2.59
C GLN A 215 14.63 7.13 -2.26
N LEU A 216 15.53 8.05 -2.62
CA LEU A 216 15.33 9.47 -2.36
C LEU A 216 14.27 10.10 -3.28
N GLY A 217 13.61 11.12 -2.74
CA GLY A 217 12.78 12.06 -3.48
C GLY A 217 12.40 13.22 -2.57
N ILE A 218 12.15 14.37 -3.17
CA ILE A 218 11.84 15.60 -2.44
C ILE A 218 10.60 16.29 -3.03
N ALA A 219 9.89 17.03 -2.19
CA ALA A 219 8.81 17.92 -2.61
C ALA A 219 8.74 19.14 -1.71
N CYS A 220 8.36 20.29 -2.26
CA CYS A 220 8.10 21.48 -1.46
C CYS A 220 6.87 21.28 -0.57
N HIS A 221 6.95 21.74 0.68
CA HIS A 221 5.85 21.76 1.63
C HIS A 221 5.79 23.13 2.29
N GLY A 222 5.01 24.02 1.68
CA GLY A 222 5.06 25.44 2.02
C GLY A 222 6.35 26.12 1.54
N GLN A 223 6.64 27.29 2.11
CA GLN A 223 7.82 28.08 1.75
C GLN A 223 9.07 27.64 2.51
N ASN A 224 8.89 27.17 3.74
CA ASN A 224 9.97 26.91 4.70
C ASN A 224 10.14 25.42 5.08
N SER A 225 9.51 24.52 4.33
CA SER A 225 9.64 23.08 4.55
C SER A 225 9.77 22.26 3.26
N LEU A 226 10.47 21.13 3.38
CA LEU A 226 10.59 20.10 2.36
C LEU A 226 10.06 18.77 2.93
N LEU A 227 9.29 18.06 2.11
CA LEU A 227 9.08 16.63 2.31
C LEU A 227 10.24 15.85 1.72
N VAL A 228 10.75 14.89 2.48
CA VAL A 228 11.87 14.03 2.07
C VAL A 228 11.49 12.57 2.21
N THR A 229 11.46 11.86 1.08
CA THR A 229 11.25 10.42 1.03
C THR A 229 12.51 9.68 1.46
N THR A 230 12.39 8.82 2.46
CA THR A 230 13.46 7.96 2.99
C THR A 230 13.02 6.49 3.01
N GLU A 231 13.93 5.57 3.32
CA GLU A 231 13.56 4.16 3.47
C GLU A 231 12.62 3.89 4.66
N HIS A 232 12.62 4.78 5.67
CA HIS A 232 11.84 4.65 6.90
C HIS A 232 10.48 5.37 6.86
N GLY A 233 10.29 6.30 5.92
CA GLY A 233 9.13 7.19 5.92
C GLY A 233 9.34 8.46 5.12
N ILE A 234 8.31 9.29 5.11
CA ILE A 234 8.35 10.64 4.55
C ILE A 234 8.54 11.59 5.72
N LEU A 235 9.62 12.37 5.66
CA LEU A 235 9.97 13.35 6.68
C LEU A 235 9.51 14.73 6.26
N ASP A 236 9.10 15.55 7.22
CA ASP A 236 8.91 16.98 7.06
C ASP A 236 10.11 17.68 7.70
N VAL A 237 10.82 18.46 6.88
CA VAL A 237 12.06 19.16 7.24
C VAL A 237 11.78 20.65 7.18
N ASP A 238 11.57 21.25 8.34
CA ASP A 238 11.35 22.68 8.48
C ASP A 238 12.68 23.39 8.74
N PHE A 239 13.10 24.22 7.79
CA PHE A 239 14.37 24.94 7.82
C PHE A 239 14.28 26.29 8.55
N GLU A 240 13.08 26.78 8.88
CA GLU A 240 12.91 27.94 9.75
C GLU A 240 12.91 27.51 11.22
N ALA A 241 12.08 26.52 11.57
CA ALA A 241 12.00 25.97 12.91
C ALA A 241 13.20 25.06 13.26
N HIS A 242 13.99 24.66 12.26
CA HIS A 242 15.10 23.70 12.40
C HIS A 242 14.63 22.39 13.05
N THR A 243 13.56 21.81 12.49
CA THR A 243 12.98 20.55 12.98
C THR A 243 12.84 19.52 11.88
N VAL A 244 12.95 18.25 12.26
CA VAL A 244 12.64 17.10 11.39
C VAL A 244 11.56 16.30 12.09
N THR A 245 10.43 16.10 11.42
CA THR A 245 9.30 15.32 11.95
C THR A 245 8.86 14.25 10.94
N MET A 246 8.15 13.24 11.42
CA MET A 246 7.58 12.21 10.55
C MET A 246 6.29 12.72 9.92
N ALA A 247 6.33 13.05 8.63
CA ALA A 247 5.15 13.51 7.87
C ALA A 247 4.22 12.34 7.53
N ALA A 248 4.80 11.20 7.11
CA ALA A 248 4.08 9.95 6.90
C ALA A 248 4.95 8.76 7.31
N PRO A 249 4.51 7.95 8.30
CA PRO A 249 5.24 6.78 8.80
C PRO A 249 5.08 5.57 7.87
N VAL A 250 5.45 5.72 6.59
CA VAL A 250 5.29 4.67 5.57
C VAL A 250 6.66 4.33 4.96
N PRO A 251 7.25 3.17 5.30
CA PRO A 251 8.56 2.79 4.80
C PRO A 251 8.49 2.32 3.34
N ASP A 252 9.65 2.18 2.70
CA ASP A 252 9.79 1.79 1.28
C ASP A 252 9.02 2.70 0.32
N CYS A 253 8.79 3.97 0.69
CA CYS A 253 8.31 4.97 -0.24
C CYS A 253 9.38 5.28 -1.30
N GLN A 254 8.95 5.59 -2.51
CA GLN A 254 9.85 5.74 -3.65
C GLN A 254 9.67 7.09 -4.33
N ARG A 255 10.79 7.74 -4.65
CA ARG A 255 10.84 8.97 -5.46
C ARG A 255 10.01 10.10 -4.84
N ASN A 256 9.56 11.02 -5.68
CA ASN A 256 8.87 12.23 -5.27
C ASN A 256 7.49 11.93 -4.67
N VAL A 257 7.08 12.79 -3.75
CA VAL A 257 5.75 12.82 -3.14
C VAL A 257 5.02 14.07 -3.63
N LEU A 258 3.71 14.16 -3.39
CA LEU A 258 2.96 15.39 -3.61
C LEU A 258 2.22 15.77 -2.33
N ALA A 259 2.47 16.97 -1.81
CA ALA A 259 1.64 17.57 -0.78
C ALA A 259 0.39 18.18 -1.42
N ASN A 260 -0.77 17.99 -0.79
CA ASN A 260 -2.02 18.67 -1.09
C ASN A 260 -2.25 19.80 -0.07
N GLU A 261 -3.04 20.81 -0.46
CA GLU A 261 -3.37 21.96 0.40
C GLU A 261 -4.13 21.56 1.68
N ASP A 262 -4.78 20.40 1.66
CA ASP A 262 -5.53 19.87 2.80
C ASP A 262 -4.66 19.08 3.80
N GLY A 263 -3.34 19.14 3.62
CA GLY A 263 -2.33 18.45 4.44
C GLY A 263 -2.10 16.99 4.08
N SER A 264 -2.83 16.44 3.09
CA SER A 264 -2.59 15.06 2.67
C SER A 264 -1.34 14.92 1.80
N ILE A 265 -0.65 13.80 1.97
CA ILE A 265 0.57 13.47 1.22
C ILE A 265 0.30 12.28 0.31
N VAL A 266 0.47 12.48 -0.99
CA VAL A 266 0.40 11.41 -2.00
C VAL A 266 1.80 10.85 -2.19
N PHE A 267 1.92 9.52 -2.13
CA PHE A 267 3.20 8.83 -2.16
C PHE A 267 3.14 7.58 -3.03
N LEU A 268 4.30 7.20 -3.56
CA LEU A 268 4.49 5.92 -4.24
C LEU A 268 5.12 4.94 -3.27
N ARG A 269 4.61 3.71 -3.27
CA ARG A 269 5.21 2.59 -2.55
C ARG A 269 5.04 1.33 -3.37
N ARG A 270 6.15 0.62 -3.62
CA ARG A 270 6.18 -0.62 -4.42
C ARG A 270 5.53 -0.39 -5.81
N SER A 271 4.30 -0.86 -6.00
CA SER A 271 3.55 -0.74 -7.25
C SER A 271 2.24 0.04 -7.09
N GLY A 272 2.03 0.64 -5.92
CA GLY A 272 0.83 1.37 -5.54
C GLY A 272 1.07 2.86 -5.33
N VAL A 273 -0.03 3.61 -5.32
CA VAL A 273 -0.10 5.01 -4.90
C VAL A 273 -0.97 5.09 -3.66
N GLY A 274 -0.42 5.63 -2.58
CA GLY A 274 -1.13 5.90 -1.35
C GLY A 274 -1.36 7.40 -1.15
N LEU A 275 -2.40 7.72 -0.39
CA LEU A 275 -2.64 9.03 0.20
C LEU A 275 -2.62 8.87 1.71
N PHE A 276 -1.70 9.58 2.37
CA PHE A 276 -1.63 9.64 3.83
C PHE A 276 -2.30 10.92 4.33
N ARG A 277 -3.18 10.79 5.32
CA ARG A 277 -3.84 11.91 6.01
C ARG A 277 -4.29 11.49 7.39
N ASP A 278 -3.99 12.29 8.41
CA ASP A 278 -4.49 12.12 9.78
C ASP A 278 -4.31 10.69 10.33
N GLY A 279 -3.15 10.07 10.06
CA GLY A 279 -2.85 8.70 10.51
C GLY A 279 -3.54 7.59 9.72
N GLN A 280 -4.16 7.89 8.57
CA GLN A 280 -4.82 6.94 7.69
C GLN A 280 -4.13 6.87 6.33
N ILE A 281 -4.20 5.70 5.69
CA ILE A 281 -3.71 5.45 4.34
C ILE A 281 -4.87 4.99 3.47
N THR A 282 -5.09 5.71 2.38
CA THR A 282 -6.03 5.34 1.32
C THR A 282 -5.25 4.97 0.07
N THR A 283 -5.57 3.84 -0.56
CA THR A 283 -4.94 3.48 -1.84
C THR A 283 -5.73 4.11 -2.98
N VAL A 284 -5.08 4.98 -3.76
CA VAL A 284 -5.72 5.77 -4.83
C VAL A 284 -5.27 5.36 -6.24
N GLY A 285 -4.27 4.49 -6.33
CA GLY A 285 -3.78 3.98 -7.60
C GLY A 285 -2.91 2.74 -7.46
N GLY A 286 -2.74 2.01 -8.55
CA GLY A 286 -1.93 0.80 -8.54
C GLY A 286 -1.61 0.16 -9.88
N GLY A 287 -0.98 -1.01 -9.81
CA GLY A 287 -0.55 -1.79 -10.98
C GLY A 287 0.61 -1.15 -11.72
N LEU A 288 1.47 -0.43 -11.00
CA LEU A 288 2.64 0.27 -11.52
C LEU A 288 3.85 -0.68 -11.66
N SER A 289 4.76 -0.37 -12.59
CA SER A 289 5.97 -1.18 -12.81
C SER A 289 7.06 -1.00 -11.75
N GLY A 290 6.93 0.01 -10.88
CA GLY A 290 7.91 0.39 -9.86
C GLY A 290 8.91 1.47 -10.31
N ASN A 291 8.89 1.87 -11.59
CA ASN A 291 9.63 3.02 -12.10
C ASN A 291 8.67 4.16 -12.42
N SER A 292 8.10 4.76 -11.39
CA SER A 292 7.00 5.72 -11.54
C SER A 292 7.28 7.01 -10.79
N CYS A 293 6.75 8.14 -11.27
CA CYS A 293 6.79 9.42 -10.56
C CYS A 293 5.41 10.06 -10.52
N LEU A 294 5.16 10.81 -9.46
CA LEU A 294 3.91 11.54 -9.27
C LEU A 294 3.99 12.90 -9.95
N CYS A 295 2.88 13.34 -10.55
CA CYS A 295 2.78 14.69 -11.07
C CYS A 295 1.36 15.25 -10.88
N ARG A 296 1.29 16.58 -10.77
CA ARG A 296 0.02 17.31 -10.76
C ARG A 296 -0.19 17.92 -12.13
N HIS A 297 -1.33 17.65 -12.75
CA HIS A 297 -1.72 18.31 -14.00
C HIS A 297 -2.15 19.76 -13.70
N PRO A 298 -2.05 20.71 -14.64
CA PRO A 298 -2.43 22.11 -14.41
C PRO A 298 -3.87 22.34 -13.93
N ASP A 299 -4.78 21.39 -14.15
CA ASP A 299 -6.15 21.41 -13.62
C ASP A 299 -6.28 20.92 -12.18
N GLY A 300 -5.15 20.61 -11.52
CA GLY A 300 -5.07 20.11 -10.15
C GLY A 300 -5.17 18.59 -10.02
N SER A 301 -5.56 17.88 -11.08
CA SER A 301 -5.71 16.41 -11.02
C SER A 301 -4.38 15.69 -10.80
N LEU A 302 -4.44 14.55 -10.12
CA LEU A 302 -3.28 13.73 -9.79
C LEU A 302 -2.99 12.70 -10.88
N TRP A 303 -1.73 12.58 -11.25
CA TRP A 303 -1.28 11.65 -12.28
C TRP A 303 -0.01 10.92 -11.84
N VAL A 304 0.19 9.75 -12.44
CA VAL A 304 1.41 8.97 -12.33
C VAL A 304 1.96 8.74 -13.71
N PHE A 305 3.22 9.11 -13.92
CA PHE A 305 4.00 8.60 -15.05
C PHE A 305 4.67 7.30 -14.62
N ASP A 306 4.44 6.23 -15.37
CA ASP A 306 5.01 4.90 -15.14
C ASP A 306 5.86 4.55 -16.36
N ASN A 307 7.19 4.57 -16.22
CA ASN A 307 8.12 4.42 -17.34
C ASN A 307 8.26 2.97 -17.84
N GLY A 308 7.54 2.04 -17.21
CA GLY A 308 7.77 0.62 -17.40
C GLY A 308 9.01 0.12 -16.65
N GLY A 309 9.17 -1.20 -16.63
CA GLY A 309 10.28 -1.89 -16.00
C GLY A 309 10.94 -2.91 -16.93
N LEU A 310 11.83 -3.72 -16.36
CA LEU A 310 12.53 -4.79 -17.09
C LEU A 310 11.58 -5.82 -17.72
N LEU A 311 10.34 -5.89 -17.26
CA LEU A 311 9.37 -6.93 -17.61
C LEU A 311 8.09 -6.36 -18.23
N ASP A 312 7.90 -5.05 -18.12
CA ASP A 312 6.82 -4.30 -18.76
C ASP A 312 7.44 -3.10 -19.44
N HIS A 313 7.62 -3.18 -20.75
CA HIS A 313 8.25 -2.13 -21.54
C HIS A 313 7.25 -1.02 -21.94
N SER A 314 6.01 -1.06 -21.47
CA SER A 314 5.00 -0.07 -21.84
C SER A 314 4.99 1.10 -20.86
N ALA A 315 5.59 2.21 -21.28
CA ALA A 315 5.41 3.48 -20.58
C ALA A 315 3.93 3.88 -20.61
N SER A 316 3.48 4.52 -19.54
CA SER A 316 2.09 4.98 -19.45
C SER A 316 1.97 6.18 -18.54
N VAL A 317 0.87 6.91 -18.71
CA VAL A 317 0.44 7.96 -17.82
C VAL A 317 -0.95 7.59 -17.31
N THR A 318 -1.11 7.60 -16.00
CA THR A 318 -2.35 7.20 -15.33
C THR A 318 -2.91 8.38 -14.56
N ARG A 319 -4.13 8.83 -14.92
CA ARG A 319 -4.89 9.76 -14.09
C ARG A 319 -5.43 9.00 -12.89
N LEU A 320 -5.08 9.45 -11.70
CA LEU A 320 -5.60 8.90 -10.45
C LEU A 320 -6.99 9.48 -10.16
N ASP A 321 -7.70 8.85 -9.23
CA ASP A 321 -8.98 9.30 -8.72
C ASP A 321 -8.99 9.18 -7.20
N ASP A 322 -10.09 9.55 -6.54
CA ASP A 322 -10.23 9.45 -5.08
C ASP A 322 -10.23 8.00 -4.57
N LYS A 323 -10.50 7.04 -5.45
CA LYS A 323 -10.64 5.61 -5.14
C LYS A 323 -9.91 4.73 -6.15
N LEU A 324 -9.32 3.64 -5.63
CA LEU A 324 -8.73 2.59 -6.45
C LEU A 324 -9.76 2.00 -7.42
N GLY A 325 -9.32 1.74 -8.65
CA GLY A 325 -10.14 1.13 -9.70
C GLY A 325 -10.89 2.11 -10.61
N LEU A 326 -10.90 3.41 -10.26
CA LEU A 326 -11.43 4.48 -11.13
C LEU A 326 -10.35 5.18 -11.96
N GLN A 327 -9.08 4.80 -11.74
CA GLN A 327 -7.93 5.33 -12.46
C GLN A 327 -8.03 5.12 -13.97
N LYS A 328 -7.58 6.11 -14.75
CA LYS A 328 -7.55 6.05 -16.22
C LYS A 328 -6.13 5.98 -16.72
N ARG A 329 -5.72 4.79 -17.21
CA ARG A 329 -4.37 4.55 -17.74
C ARG A 329 -4.33 4.74 -19.25
N HIS A 330 -3.36 5.52 -19.71
CA HIS A 330 -3.07 5.78 -21.11
C HIS A 330 -1.66 5.26 -21.43
N LYS A 331 -1.56 4.29 -22.36
CA LYS A 331 -0.25 3.83 -22.85
C LYS A 331 0.40 4.93 -23.67
N ILE A 332 1.70 5.12 -23.49
CA ILE A 332 2.51 6.02 -24.31
C ILE A 332 3.36 5.18 -25.23
N ASN A 333 3.32 5.49 -26.52
CA ASN A 333 4.24 4.90 -27.50
C ASN A 333 5.61 5.55 -27.34
N TYR A 334 6.38 5.02 -26.41
CA TYR A 334 7.71 5.50 -26.05
C TYR A 334 8.65 4.29 -25.91
N SER A 335 9.81 4.34 -26.57
CA SER A 335 10.86 3.33 -26.40
C SER A 335 11.56 3.58 -25.05
N PRO A 336 11.64 2.61 -24.12
CA PRO A 336 12.21 2.79 -22.77
C PRO A 336 13.70 3.22 -22.68
N ALA A 337 14.33 3.61 -23.79
CA ALA A 337 15.76 3.83 -23.91
C ALA A 337 16.28 5.17 -23.33
N ASN A 338 15.43 6.08 -22.85
CA ASN A 338 15.86 7.40 -22.35
C ASN A 338 15.18 7.76 -21.02
N ALA A 339 15.31 6.89 -20.00
CA ALA A 339 14.65 7.10 -18.71
C ALA A 339 14.93 8.52 -18.15
N PHE A 340 13.85 9.28 -17.94
CA PHE A 340 13.85 10.39 -16.98
C PHE A 340 14.32 9.83 -15.63
N THR A 341 15.58 10.11 -15.31
CA THR A 341 16.10 10.02 -13.94
C THR A 341 15.89 11.40 -13.33
N SER A 342 14.64 11.81 -13.10
CA SER A 342 14.42 12.91 -12.16
C SER A 342 14.76 12.35 -10.78
N ALA A 343 15.93 12.74 -10.29
CA ALA A 343 16.35 12.60 -8.90
C ALA A 343 15.36 13.33 -7.98
#